data_AF-A0A382UHF3-F1
#
_entry.id   AF-A0A382UHF3-F1
#
_cell.length_a   1.000
_cell.length_b   1.000
_cell.length_c   1.000
_cell.angle_alpha   90.00
_cell.angle_beta   90.00
_cell.angle_gamma   90.00
#
_symmetry.space_group_name_H-M   'P 1'
#
loop_
_entity.id
_entity.type
_entity.pdbx_description
1 polymer ?
#
loop_
_entity_poly.entity_id
_entity_poly.type
_entity_poly.pdbx_seq_one_letter_code
_entity_poly.pdbx_strand_id
1 'polypeptide(L)' 'MKNTKTLTGECLCGKVSWEMSGPFEFFGMCQCSRCRKVTGAAFATNLFVKPE' A
#
# COMPACT_ATOMS: atom_id res chain seq x y z
N MET A 1 14.24 -1.72 -9.86
CA MET A 1 13.48 -0.98 -10.91
C MET A 1 12.61 0.05 -10.20
N LYS A 2 12.68 1.33 -10.58
CA LYS A 2 11.83 2.37 -9.99
C LYS A 2 10.46 2.29 -10.66
N ASN A 3 9.43 1.84 -9.93
CA ASN A 3 8.07 1.81 -10.45
C ASN A 3 7.50 3.22 -10.36
N THR A 4 7.36 3.91 -11.49
CA THR A 4 6.90 5.31 -11.58
C THR A 4 5.44 5.43 -12.00
N LYS A 5 4.63 4.39 -11.77
CA LYS A 5 3.21 4.39 -12.13
C LYS A 5 2.43 5.21 -11.12
N THR A 6 1.54 6.09 -11.60
CA THR A 6 0.57 6.79 -10.74
C THR A 6 -0.32 5.78 -10.04
N LEU A 7 -0.35 5.85 -8.72
CA LEU A 7 -1.24 5.05 -7.87
C LEU A 7 -2.37 5.93 -7.38
N THR A 8 -3.57 5.37 -7.39
CA THR A 8 -4.75 5.97 -6.77
C THR A 8 -5.28 5.03 -5.71
N GLY A 9 -5.95 5.59 -4.70
CA GLY A 9 -6.63 4.80 -3.69
C GLY A 9 -7.72 5.57 -3.02
N GLU A 10 -8.67 4.83 -2.45
CA GLU A 10 -9.79 5.37 -1.69
C GLU A 10 -10.12 4.48 -0.50
N CYS A 11 -10.70 5.06 0.53
CA CYS A 11 -11.29 4.31 1.62
C CYS A 11 -12.67 3.78 1.20
N LEU A 12 -13.06 2.60 1.69
CA LEU A 12 -14.38 2.00 1.41
C LEU A 12 -15.57 2.88 1.84
N CYS A 13 -15.35 3.83 2.76
CA CYS A 13 -16.39 4.79 3.13
C CYS A 13 -16.60 5.92 2.09
N GLY A 14 -15.75 6.00 1.06
CA GLY A 14 -15.77 7.02 0.01
C GLY A 14 -15.34 8.43 0.44
N LYS A 15 -15.10 8.65 1.74
CA LYS A 15 -14.78 10.00 2.28
C LYS A 15 -13.32 10.41 2.10
N VAL A 16 -12.45 9.46 1.75
CA VAL A 16 -11.00 9.68 1.66
C VAL A 16 -10.51 9.07 0.36
N SER A 17 -9.86 9.87 -0.46
CA SER A 17 -9.19 9.45 -1.70
C SER A 17 -7.81 10.10 -1.78
N TRP A 18 -6.90 9.47 -2.52
CA TRP A 18 -5.54 9.95 -2.71
C TRP A 18 -4.99 9.52 -4.07
N GLU A 19 -3.99 10.27 -4.52
CA GLU A 19 -3.18 9.99 -5.70
C GLU A 19 -1.71 10.20 -5.34
N MET A 20 -0.84 9.29 -5.80
CA MET A 20 0.60 9.37 -5.60
C MET A 20 1.33 9.08 -6.91
N SER A 21 2.26 9.96 -7.24
CA SER A 21 3.21 9.77 -8.33
C SER A 21 4.60 9.62 -7.74
N GLY A 22 5.30 8.53 -8.03
CA GLY A 22 6.67 8.41 -7.57
C GLY A 22 7.17 6.97 -7.45
N PRO A 23 8.48 6.80 -7.21
CA PRO A 23 9.07 5.48 -7.05
C PRO A 23 8.60 4.87 -5.73
N PHE A 24 7.81 3.80 -5.82
CA PHE A 24 7.58 2.90 -4.70
C PHE A 24 8.41 1.62 -4.89
N GLU A 25 8.78 1.00 -3.78
CA GLU A 25 9.54 -0.26 -3.79
C GLU A 25 8.62 -1.47 -3.87
N PHE A 26 7.45 -1.38 -3.22
CA PHE A 26 6.48 -2.47 -3.16
C PHE A 26 5.06 -1.91 -3.10
N PHE A 27 4.16 -2.47 -3.89
CA PHE A 27 2.73 -2.28 -3.74
C PHE A 27 2.04 -3.63 -3.95
N GLY A 28 1.33 -4.14 -2.93
CA GLY A 28 0.67 -5.42 -3.04
C GLY A 28 0.21 -6.02 -1.71
N MET A 29 -0.18 -7.29 -1.77
CA MET A 29 -0.71 -8.04 -0.62
C MET A 29 0.42 -8.75 0.13
N CYS A 30 0.69 -8.32 1.35
CA CYS A 30 1.66 -8.95 2.24
C CYS A 30 0.98 -10.00 3.13
N GLN A 31 1.55 -11.20 3.13
CA GLN A 31 1.07 -12.35 3.89
C GLN A 31 1.99 -12.73 5.06
N CYS A 32 2.94 -11.88 5.44
CA CYS A 32 3.86 -12.20 6.53
C CYS A 32 3.12 -12.28 7.88
N SER A 33 3.70 -13.01 8.84
CA SER A 33 3.10 -13.21 10.16
C SER A 33 2.82 -11.89 10.88
N ARG A 34 3.69 -10.89 10.73
CA ARG A 34 3.52 -9.55 11.33
C ARG A 34 2.30 -8.84 10.76
N CYS A 35 2.16 -8.81 9.44
CA CYS A 35 1.03 -8.14 8.78
C CYS A 35 -0.30 -8.80 9.18
N ARG A 36 -0.38 -10.13 9.16
CA ARG A 36 -1.58 -10.86 9.60
C ARG A 36 -1.95 -10.57 11.05
N LYS A 37 -0.97 -10.50 11.96
CA LYS A 37 -1.21 -10.20 13.37
C LYS A 37 -1.70 -8.76 13.60
N VAL A 38 -1.18 -7.79 12.87
CA VAL A 38 -1.56 -6.37 13.03
C VAL A 38 -2.95 -6.11 12.48
N THR A 39 -3.30 -6.69 11.33
CA THR A 39 -4.59 -6.43 10.67
C THR A 39 -5.70 -7.40 11.05
N GLY A 40 -5.36 -8.58 11.59
CA GLY A 40 -6.32 -9.68 11.81
C GLY A 40 -6.81 -10.35 10.53
N ALA A 41 -6.31 -9.95 9.35
CA ALA A 41 -6.73 -10.46 8.04
C ALA A 41 -5.71 -11.46 7.46
N ALA A 42 -6.13 -12.20 6.42
CA ALA A 42 -5.27 -13.16 5.71
C ALA A 42 -4.06 -12.47 5.03
N PHE A 43 -4.22 -11.21 4.63
CA PHE A 43 -3.20 -10.37 4.04
C PHE A 43 -3.43 -8.91 4.40
N ALA A 44 -2.38 -8.10 4.29
CA ALA A 44 -2.45 -6.64 4.39
C ALA A 44 -2.03 -6.02 3.05
N THR A 45 -2.78 -5.02 2.58
CA THR A 45 -2.40 -4.23 1.41
C THR A 45 -1.37 -3.19 1.84
N ASN A 46 -0.11 -3.37 1.42
CA ASN A 46 1.00 -2.51 1.82
C ASN A 46 1.59 -1.76 0.62
N LEU A 47 2.02 -0.53 0.88
CA LEU A 47 2.80 0.32 -0.01
C LEU A 47 4.10 0.69 0.71
N PHE A 48 5.26 0.32 0.16
CA PHE A 48 6.57 0.69 0.68
C PHE A 48 7.19 1.76 -0.19
N VAL A 49 7.54 2.88 0.43
CA VAL A 49 8.24 4.02 -0.17
C VAL A 49 9.50 4.28 0.63
N LYS A 50 10.52 4.86 0.00
CA LYS A 50 11.70 5.31 0.74
C LYS A 50 11.34 6.58 1.53
N PRO A 51 11.85 6.73 2.77
CA PRO A 51 11.83 8.04 3.42
C PRO A 51 12.67 9.01 2.60
N GLU A 52 12.20 10.27 2.55
CA GLU A 52 12.94 11.39 1.94
C GLU A 52 14.15 11.80 2.80
#